data_AF-A0A367K042-F1
#
_entry.id   AF-A0A367K042-F1
#
_cell.length_a   1.000
_cell.length_b   1.000
_cell.length_c   1.000
_cell.angle_alpha   90.00
_cell.angle_beta   90.00
_cell.angle_gamma   90.00
#
_symmetry.space_group_name_H-M   'P 1'
#
loop_
_entity.id
_entity.type
_entity.pdbx_description
1 polymer ?
#
loop_
_entity_poly.entity_id
_entity_poly.type
_entity_poly.pdbx_seq_one_letter_code
_entity_poly.pdbx_strand_id
1 'polypeptide(L)'
;MVIYKTILKIWKEQGCIVIGYARKSDIPLVKDDVRVKNIQSMIDILRERSGADEVYVSSCTNSTEPIASRDINVNQDMISSLHQCSGDAQGK
;
A
#
# COMPACT_ATOMS: atom_id res chain seq x y z
N MET A 1 -13.76 -10.82 15.20
CA MET A 1 -13.31 -10.63 13.78
C MET A 1 -14.46 -10.66 12.75
N VAL A 2 -15.69 -11.06 13.12
CA VAL A 2 -16.83 -11.16 12.18
C VAL A 2 -17.45 -9.80 11.84
N ILE A 3 -17.58 -8.91 12.83
CA ILE A 3 -18.25 -7.60 12.69
C ILE A 3 -17.55 -6.70 11.65
N TYR A 4 -16.21 -6.65 11.68
CA TYR A 4 -15.42 -5.82 10.76
C TYR A 4 -15.66 -6.16 9.29
N LYS A 5 -15.61 -7.45 8.92
CA LYS A 5 -15.85 -7.90 7.54
C LYS A 5 -17.29 -7.62 7.10
N THR A 6 -18.26 -7.76 7.99
CA THR A 6 -19.66 -7.45 7.71
C THR A 6 -19.87 -5.96 7.44
N ILE A 7 -19.26 -5.08 8.25
CA ILE A 7 -19.35 -3.62 8.06
C ILE A 7 -18.73 -3.22 6.72
N LEU A 8 -17.54 -3.72 6.41
CA LEU A 8 -16.90 -3.45 5.11
C LEU A 8 -17.77 -3.90 3.94
N LYS A 9 -18.40 -5.07 4.04
CA LYS A 9 -19.31 -5.56 3.01
C LYS A 9 -20.50 -4.60 2.80
N ILE A 10 -21.14 -4.15 3.88
CA ILE A 10 -22.26 -3.19 3.81
C ILE A 10 -21.81 -1.89 3.13
N TRP A 11 -20.66 -1.35 3.51
CA TRP A 11 -20.15 -0.12 2.90
C TRP A 11 -19.83 -0.29 1.42
N LYS A 12 -19.26 -1.43 1.02
CA LYS A 12 -19.03 -1.74 -0.40
C LYS A 12 -20.33 -1.87 -1.18
N GLU A 13 -21.35 -2.50 -0.61
CA GLU A 13 -22.69 -2.60 -1.22
C GLU A 13 -23.36 -1.22 -1.38
N GLN A 14 -22.99 -0.24 -0.53
CA GLN A 14 -23.40 1.15 -0.63
C GLN A 14 -22.54 1.98 -1.62
N GLY A 15 -21.57 1.36 -2.29
CA GLY A 15 -20.70 2.01 -3.27
C GLY A 15 -19.42 2.63 -2.70
N CYS A 16 -19.08 2.39 -1.42
CA CYS A 16 -17.80 2.82 -0.87
C CYS A 16 -16.64 1.97 -1.40
N ILE A 17 -15.51 2.61 -1.67
CA ILE A 17 -14.26 1.96 -2.07
C ILE A 17 -13.32 1.93 -0.86
N VAL A 18 -12.75 0.76 -0.56
CA VAL A 18 -11.77 0.60 0.51
C VAL A 18 -10.37 0.79 -0.07
N ILE A 19 -9.71 1.87 0.32
CA ILE A 19 -8.34 2.17 -0.09
C ILE A 19 -7.38 1.69 1.01
N GLY A 20 -6.49 0.77 0.64
CA GLY A 20 -5.36 0.34 1.45
C GLY A 20 -4.13 1.20 1.17
N TYR A 21 -3.34 1.43 2.21
CA TYR A 21 -2.06 2.15 2.09
C TYR A 21 -0.96 1.34 2.76
N ALA A 22 0.09 1.01 2.01
CA ALA A 22 1.29 0.37 2.53
C ALA A 22 2.48 1.34 2.45
N ARG A 23 3.36 1.29 3.45
CA ARG A 23 4.56 2.14 3.48
C ARG A 23 5.74 1.35 4.01
N LYS A 24 6.91 1.57 3.41
CA LYS A 24 8.19 1.14 3.98
C LYS A 24 9.16 2.33 4.08
N SER A 25 9.82 2.44 5.23
CA SER A 25 10.88 3.44 5.43
C SER A 25 12.09 3.08 4.58
N ASP A 26 12.80 4.10 4.12
CA ASP A 26 14.11 3.89 3.54
C ASP A 26 15.12 3.57 4.64
N ILE A 27 15.64 2.34 4.63
CA ILE A 27 16.67 1.89 5.57
C ILE A 27 17.90 1.56 4.72
N PRO A 28 19.02 2.28 4.87
CA PRO A 28 20.19 2.15 3.98
C PRO A 28 20.78 0.74 3.85
N LEU A 29 20.59 -0.09 4.87
CA LEU A 29 21.11 -1.46 4.92
C LEU A 29 20.12 -2.51 4.36
N VAL A 30 18.90 -2.12 4.04
CA VAL A 30 17.88 -3.02 3.48
C VAL A 30 17.98 -2.97 1.96
N LYS A 31 18.33 -4.13 1.38
CA LYS A 31 18.34 -4.33 -0.06
C LYS A 31 16.94 -4.19 -0.66
N ASP A 32 16.88 -3.75 -1.92
CA ASP A 32 15.62 -3.49 -2.62
C ASP A 32 14.76 -4.74 -2.80
N ASP A 33 15.34 -5.92 -3.01
CA ASP A 33 14.63 -7.20 -3.11
C ASP A 33 13.84 -7.54 -1.83
N VAL A 34 14.47 -7.33 -0.68
CA VAL A 34 13.84 -7.51 0.64
C VAL A 34 12.74 -6.47 0.85
N ARG A 35 12.96 -5.24 0.41
CA ARG A 35 11.98 -4.16 0.50
C ARG A 35 10.74 -4.46 -0.36
N VAL A 36 10.92 -4.85 -1.62
CA VAL A 36 9.86 -5.28 -2.54
C VAL A 36 9.05 -6.42 -1.92
N LYS A 37 9.72 -7.47 -1.44
CA LYS A 37 9.05 -8.61 -0.81
C LYS A 37 8.19 -8.20 0.38
N ASN A 38 8.70 -7.31 1.24
CA ASN A 38 7.95 -6.82 2.39
C ASN A 38 6.74 -5.99 1.98
N ILE A 39 6.89 -5.10 0.99
CA ILE A 39 5.78 -4.29 0.47
C ILE A 39 4.73 -5.20 -0.16
N GLN A 40 5.14 -6.21 -0.94
CA GLN A 40 4.22 -7.18 -1.52
C GLN A 40 3.40 -7.90 -0.45
N SER A 41 4.05 -8.40 0.61
CA SER A 41 3.33 -9.03 1.72
C SER A 41 2.33 -8.07 2.41
N MET A 42 2.63 -6.78 2.47
CA MET A 42 1.69 -5.78 2.98
C MET A 42 0.49 -5.59 2.05
N ILE A 43 0.71 -5.55 0.73
CA ILE A 43 -0.37 -5.48 -0.28
C ILE A 43 -1.29 -6.70 -0.14
N ASP A 44 -0.71 -7.90 -0.09
CA ASP A 44 -1.47 -9.15 0.01
C ASP A 44 -2.35 -9.16 1.27
N ILE A 45 -1.79 -8.75 2.41
CA ILE A 45 -2.54 -8.63 3.68
C ILE A 45 -3.69 -7.60 3.56
N LEU A 46 -3.43 -6.44 2.96
CA LEU A 46 -4.47 -5.41 2.79
C LEU A 46 -5.62 -5.91 1.91
N ARG A 47 -5.32 -6.67 0.86
CA ARG A 47 -6.35 -7.25 0.00
C ARG A 47 -7.11 -8.39 0.67
N GLU A 48 -6.40 -9.36 1.26
CA GLU A 48 -7.02 -10.57 1.79
C GLU A 48 -7.71 -10.37 3.15
N ARG A 49 -7.09 -9.59 4.06
CA ARG A 49 -7.59 -9.41 5.42
C ARG A 49 -8.43 -8.16 5.57
N SER A 50 -7.94 -7.04 5.04
CA SER A 50 -8.61 -5.74 5.13
C SER A 50 -9.63 -5.52 4.01
N GLY A 51 -9.64 -6.37 2.98
CA GLY A 51 -10.59 -6.25 1.88
C GLY A 51 -10.40 -4.97 1.07
N ALA A 52 -9.17 -4.47 0.91
CA ALA A 52 -8.90 -3.29 0.12
C ALA A 52 -9.18 -3.54 -1.38
N ASP A 53 -9.93 -2.63 -1.98
CA ASP A 53 -10.22 -2.61 -3.43
C ASP A 53 -9.02 -2.06 -4.19
N GLU A 54 -8.41 -1.00 -3.67
CA GLU A 54 -7.22 -0.36 -4.19
C GLU A 54 -6.12 -0.33 -3.14
N VAL A 55 -4.86 -0.46 -3.55
CA VAL A 55 -3.72 -0.40 -2.63
C VAL A 55 -2.64 0.50 -3.20
N TYR A 56 -2.36 1.59 -2.50
CA TYR A 56 -1.30 2.53 -2.84
C TYR A 56 -0.10 2.32 -1.93
N VAL A 57 1.11 2.52 -2.47
CA VAL A 57 2.35 2.24 -1.74
C VAL A 57 3.26 3.45 -1.66
N SER A 58 4.01 3.52 -0.57
CA SER A 58 5.13 4.43 -0.42
C SER A 58 6.37 3.62 -0.09
N SER A 59 7.24 3.45 -1.09
CA SER A 59 8.23 2.38 -1.07
C SER A 59 9.49 2.73 -0.28
N CYS A 60 9.87 4.01 -0.28
CA CYS A 60 11.10 4.51 0.31
C CYS A 60 10.86 5.83 1.04
N THR A 61 10.00 5.86 2.05
CA THR A 61 9.70 7.11 2.77
C THR A 61 9.50 6.93 4.26
N ASN A 62 10.12 7.80 5.06
CA ASN A 62 10.01 7.77 6.51
C ASN A 62 8.60 8.18 6.98
N SER A 63 8.17 7.61 8.11
CA SER A 63 6.86 7.94 8.71
C SER A 63 6.75 9.39 9.17
N THR A 64 7.89 10.02 9.46
CA THR A 64 7.99 11.42 9.91
C THR A 64 7.87 12.42 8.76
N GLU A 65 8.02 11.97 7.52
CA GLU A 65 7.89 12.85 6.35
C GLU A 65 6.41 13.11 6.04
N PRO A 66 6.04 14.36 5.70
CA PRO A 66 4.67 14.71 5.29
C PRO A 66 4.18 13.83 4.13
N ILE A 67 2.89 13.48 4.11
CA ILE A 67 2.33 12.62 3.05
C ILE A 67 2.54 13.23 1.65
N ALA A 68 2.40 14.55 1.54
CA ALA A 68 2.54 15.28 0.28
C ALA A 68 3.97 15.24 -0.29
N SER A 69 4.99 15.03 0.55
CA SER A 69 6.39 14.94 0.10
C SER A 69 6.83 13.52 -0.21
N ARG A 70 6.00 12.51 0.11
CA ARG A 70 6.36 11.11 -0.14
C ARG A 70 6.21 10.81 -1.61
N ASP A 71 7.08 9.92 -2.09
CA ASP A 71 6.98 9.41 -3.47
C ASP A 71 7.00 10.52 -4.54
N ILE A 72 7.72 11.64 -4.31
CA ILE A 72 7.99 12.65 -5.35
C ILE A 72 9.11 12.18 -6.30
N ASN A 73 10.09 11.44 -5.78
CA ASN A 73 11.24 10.91 -6.52
C ASN A 73 11.19 9.38 -6.54
N VAL A 74 10.13 8.82 -7.12
CA VAL A 74 9.81 7.39 -7.02
C VAL A 74 10.81 6.52 -7.78
N ASN A 75 11.19 5.40 -7.14
CA ASN A 75 11.78 4.27 -7.85
C ASN A 75 10.67 3.52 -8.62
N GLN A 76 10.37 3.98 -9.83
CA GLN A 76 9.30 3.44 -10.68
C GLN A 76 9.49 1.95 -11.01
N ASP A 77 10.74 1.49 -11.09
CA ASP A 77 11.06 0.08 -11.31
C ASP A 77 10.58 -0.78 -10.14
N MET A 78 10.70 -0.27 -8.91
CA MET A 78 10.22 -0.96 -7.71
C MET A 78 8.70 -1.10 -7.72
N ILE A 79 7.97 -0.02 -8.04
CA ILE A 79 6.50 -0.06 -8.04
C ILE A 79 5.98 -0.95 -9.16
N SER A 80 6.61 -0.90 -10.34
CA SER A 80 6.26 -1.75 -11.48
C SER A 80 6.46 -3.25 -11.18
N SER A 81 7.33 -3.59 -10.24
CA SER A 81 7.56 -4.97 -9.79
C SER A 81 6.52 -5.49 -8.80
N LEU A 82 5.66 -4.62 -8.23
CA LEU A 82 4.66 -5.00 -7.24
C LEU A 82 3.36 -5.46 -7.92
N HIS A 83 2.85 -6.61 -7.47
CA HIS A 83 1.60 -7.15 -7.97
C HIS A 83 0.40 -6.59 -7.20
N GLN A 84 -0.67 -6.31 -7.94
CA GLN A 84 -1.92 -5.77 -7.41
C GLN A 84 -1.75 -4.43 -6.65
N CYS A 85 -0.70 -3.69 -6.97
CA CYS A 85 -0.52 -2.30 -6.56
C CYS A 85 -1.32 -1.38 -7.49
N SER A 86 -2.04 -0.42 -6.92
CA SER A 86 -2.82 0.58 -7.65
C SER A 86 -2.00 1.79 -8.08
N GLY A 87 -0.88 2.08 -7.39
CA GLY A 87 -0.03 3.24 -7.61
C GLY A 87 0.75 3.63 -6.36
N ASP A 88 1.30 4.83 -6.35
CA ASP A 88 2.03 5.40 -5.22
C ASP A 88 1.19 6.40 -4.40
N ALA A 89 1.79 7.08 -3.42
CA ALA A 89 1.10 8.08 -2.61
C ALA A 89 0.67 9.35 -3.39
N GLN A 90 1.19 9.57 -4.61
CA GLN A 90 0.82 10.67 -5.50
C GLN A 90 -0.29 10.29 -6.49
N GLY A 91 -0.58 8.98 -6.64
CA GLY A 91 -1.68 8.46 -7.45
C GLY A 91 -1.22 7.54 -8.56
N LYS A 92 -1.99 7.50 -9.65
CA LYS A 92 -1.61 6.87 -10.91
C LYS A 92 -1.04 7.90 -11.88
#